data_AF-A0A838QX77-F1
#
_entry.id   AF-A0A838QX77-F1
#
_cell.length_a   1.000
_cell.length_b   1.000
_cell.length_c   1.000
_cell.angle_alpha   90.00
_cell.angle_beta   90.00
_cell.angle_gamma   90.00
#
_symmetry.space_group_name_H-M   'P 1'
#
loop_
_entity.id
_entity.type
_entity.pdbx_description
1 polymer ?
#
loop_
_entity_poly.entity_id
_entity_poly.type
_entity_poly.pdbx_seq_one_letter_code
_entity_poly.pdbx_strand_id
1 'polypeptide(L)'
;MITGELKSKIDRIWDTMWSGGISNPLSVIEQLTYLLFIKRLDELQTLKESKAARTGKPIEDPIFNKKQNSLRWSRFKETAPEEMFRTVQQDVFPFIKALGSNGHDDPERASTYTHHMRDALF
;
A
#
# COMPACT_ATOMS: atom_id res chain seq x y z
N MET A 1 -12.79 -17.94 -10.28
CA MET A 1 -12.97 -17.48 -11.68
C MET A 1 -12.88 -15.96 -11.68
N ILE A 2 -12.07 -15.38 -12.56
CA ILE A 2 -12.04 -13.92 -12.78
C ILE A 2 -13.31 -13.56 -13.55
N THR A 3 -14.10 -12.60 -13.06
CA THR A 3 -15.30 -12.13 -13.77
C THR A 3 -14.90 -11.26 -14.96
N GLY A 4 -15.77 -11.17 -15.97
CA GLY A 4 -15.53 -10.30 -17.13
C GLY A 4 -15.28 -8.83 -16.72
N GLU A 5 -15.98 -8.34 -15.70
CA GLU A 5 -15.79 -6.98 -15.19
C GLU A 5 -14.41 -6.74 -14.55
N LEU A 6 -13.91 -7.72 -13.79
CA LEU A 6 -12.59 -7.63 -13.17
C LEU A 6 -11.48 -7.62 -14.23
N LYS A 7 -11.62 -8.47 -15.26
CA LYS A 7 -10.69 -8.49 -16.40
C LYS A 7 -10.67 -7.14 -17.11
N SER A 8 -11.83 -6.56 -17.41
CA SER A 8 -11.91 -5.24 -18.06
C SER A 8 -11.28 -4.12 -17.23
N LYS A 9 -11.31 -4.20 -15.90
CA LYS A 9 -10.63 -3.22 -15.03
C LYS A 9 -9.11 -3.36 -15.11
N ILE A 10 -8.61 -4.60 -15.14
CA ILE A 10 -7.17 -4.89 -15.29
C ILE A 10 -6.68 -4.39 -16.66
N ASP A 11 -7.42 -4.65 -17.73
CA ASP A 11 -7.06 -4.23 -19.09
C ASP A 11 -6.96 -2.69 -19.18
N ARG A 12 -7.88 -1.95 -18.56
CA ARG A 12 -7.81 -0.46 -18.52
C ARG A 12 -6.58 0.06 -17.79
N ILE A 13 -6.19 -0.59 -16.69
CA ILE A 13 -4.98 -0.20 -15.96
C ILE A 13 -3.77 -0.42 -16.86
N TRP A 14 -3.72 -1.54 -17.57
CA TRP A 14 -2.65 -1.84 -18.51
C TRP A 14 -2.53 -0.80 -19.63
N ASP A 15 -3.64 -0.44 -20.28
CA ASP A 15 -3.68 0.56 -21.35
C ASP A 15 -3.22 1.95 -20.85
N THR A 16 -3.58 2.31 -19.62
CA THR A 16 -3.16 3.57 -19.00
C THR A 16 -1.65 3.58 -18.74
N MET A 17 -1.09 2.47 -18.26
CA MET A 17 0.36 2.38 -18.00
C MET A 17 1.17 2.37 -19.31
N TRP A 18 0.67 1.70 -20.34
CA TRP A 18 1.29 1.68 -21.66
C TRP A 18 1.30 3.08 -22.31
N SER A 19 0.17 3.79 -22.28
CA SER A 19 0.07 5.16 -22.79
C SER A 19 0.89 6.17 -21.98
N GLY A 20 1.12 5.89 -20.69
CA GLY A 20 2.03 6.65 -19.81
C GLY A 20 3.52 6.34 -20.01
N GLY A 21 3.90 5.48 -20.94
CA GLY A 21 5.30 5.16 -21.25
C GLY A 21 5.92 4.06 -20.39
N ILE A 22 5.13 3.35 -19.56
CA ILE A 22 5.59 2.21 -18.77
C ILE A 22 5.32 0.93 -19.56
N SER A 23 6.29 0.52 -20.36
CA SER A 23 6.15 -0.65 -21.25
C SER A 23 6.56 -1.98 -20.61
N ASN A 24 7.24 -1.97 -19.46
CA ASN A 24 7.67 -3.20 -18.79
C ASN A 24 6.55 -3.78 -17.91
N PRO A 25 5.99 -4.96 -18.23
CA PRO A 25 4.95 -5.63 -17.46
C PRO A 25 5.29 -5.83 -15.98
N LEU A 26 6.57 -6.15 -15.70
CA LEU A 26 7.02 -6.43 -14.34
C LEU A 26 6.94 -5.18 -13.48
N SER A 27 7.40 -4.04 -14.01
CA SER A 27 7.30 -2.75 -13.35
C SER A 27 5.85 -2.36 -13.07
N VAL A 28 4.92 -2.63 -14.00
CA VAL A 28 3.49 -2.36 -13.79
C VAL A 28 2.95 -3.19 -12.61
N ILE A 29 3.23 -4.49 -12.58
CA ILE A 29 2.80 -5.39 -11.50
C ILE A 29 3.35 -4.90 -10.16
N GLU A 30 4.61 -4.49 -10.13
CA GLU A 30 5.27 -4.00 -8.93
C GLU A 30 4.60 -2.73 -8.39
N GLN A 31 4.42 -1.71 -9.23
CA GLN A 31 3.77 -0.46 -8.83
C GLN A 31 2.34 -0.68 -8.32
N LEU A 32 1.56 -1.54 -8.99
CA LEU A 32 0.22 -1.89 -8.52
C LEU A 32 0.25 -2.62 -7.19
N THR A 33 1.19 -3.54 -7.02
CA THR A 33 1.35 -4.29 -5.77
C THR A 33 1.65 -3.34 -4.60
N TYR A 34 2.45 -2.30 -4.83
CA TYR A 34 2.75 -1.29 -3.82
C TYR A 34 1.52 -0.47 -3.39
N LEU A 35 0.72 -0.02 -4.35
CA LEU A 35 -0.52 0.69 -4.06
C LEU A 35 -1.53 -0.21 -3.33
N LEU A 36 -1.63 -1.48 -3.72
CA LEU A 36 -2.46 -2.46 -3.02
C LEU A 36 -1.98 -2.74 -1.59
N PHE A 37 -0.67 -2.75 -1.37
CA PHE A 37 -0.11 -2.99 -0.06
C PHE A 37 -0.41 -1.84 0.92
N ILE A 38 -0.16 -0.59 0.54
CA ILE A 38 -0.48 0.54 1.41
C ILE A 38 -1.98 0.65 1.67
N LYS A 39 -2.82 0.33 0.67
CA LYS A 39 -4.27 0.23 0.85
C LYS A 39 -4.63 -0.83 1.89
N ARG A 40 -3.99 -2.02 1.83
CA ARG A 40 -4.22 -3.09 2.80
C ARG A 40 -3.80 -2.69 4.21
N LEU A 41 -2.65 -2.02 4.37
CA LEU A 41 -2.21 -1.50 5.67
C LEU A 41 -3.21 -0.52 6.27
N ASP A 42 -3.73 0.40 5.46
CA ASP A 42 -4.74 1.37 5.87
C ASP A 42 -6.07 0.72 6.29
N GLU A 43 -6.54 -0.30 5.54
CA GLU A 43 -7.72 -1.09 5.91
C GLU A 43 -7.54 -1.80 7.26
N LEU A 44 -6.37 -2.39 7.50
CA LEU A 44 -6.05 -3.04 8.78
C LEU A 44 -6.00 -2.04 9.94
N GLN A 45 -5.41 -0.87 9.74
CA GLN A 45 -5.41 0.20 10.74
C GLN A 45 -6.85 0.64 11.07
N THR A 46 -7.70 0.81 10.06
CA THR A 46 -9.12 1.17 10.22
C THR A 46 -9.87 0.12 11.03
N LEU A 47 -9.59 -1.17 10.79
CA LEU A 47 -10.19 -2.26 11.55
C LEU A 47 -9.77 -2.23 13.02
N LYS A 48 -8.49 -1.94 13.30
CA LYS A 48 -7.98 -1.76 14.67
C LYS A 48 -8.61 -0.55 15.37
N GLU A 49 -8.78 0.56 14.66
CA GLU A 49 -9.46 1.78 15.16
C GLU A 49 -10.92 1.49 15.52
N SER A 50 -11.65 0.78 14.66
CA SER A 50 -13.03 0.38 14.90
C SER A 50 -13.17 -0.54 16.14
N LYS A 51 -12.26 -1.51 16.30
CA LYS A 51 -12.19 -2.37 17.49
C LYS A 51 -11.93 -1.55 18.77
N ALA A 52 -10.99 -0.63 18.73
CA ALA A 52 -10.67 0.26 19.86
C ALA A 52 -11.86 1.13 20.26
N ALA A 53 -12.52 1.76 19.28
CA ALA A 53 -13.72 2.58 19.50
C ALA A 53 -14.87 1.79 20.15
N ARG A 54 -15.07 0.53 19.72
CA ARG A 54 -16.12 -0.34 20.28
C ARG A 54 -15.81 -0.83 21.70
N THR A 55 -14.53 -1.06 22.02
CA THR A 55 -14.11 -1.65 23.30
C THR A 55 -13.67 -0.62 24.34
N GLY A 56 -13.50 0.65 23.94
CA GLY A 56 -12.96 1.72 24.79
C GLY A 56 -11.47 1.54 25.15
N LYS A 57 -10.79 0.54 24.58
CA LYS A 57 -9.38 0.27 24.81
C LYS A 57 -8.50 1.01 23.80
N PRO A 58 -7.24 1.34 24.15
CA PRO A 58 -6.30 1.89 23.18
C PRO A 58 -6.06 0.92 22.01
N ILE A 59 -5.63 1.46 20.86
CA ILE A 59 -5.28 0.67 19.69
C ILE A 59 -4.05 -0.18 20.03
N GLU A 60 -4.22 -1.50 19.99
CA GLU A 60 -3.12 -2.46 20.15
C GLU A 60 -2.24 -2.43 18.90
N ASP A 61 -0.96 -2.10 19.11
CA ASP A 61 0.10 -2.24 18.11
C ASP A 61 -0.26 -1.59 16.75
N PRO A 62 -0.41 -0.26 16.71
CA PRO A 62 -0.88 0.46 15.52
C PRO A 62 0.11 0.34 14.36
N ILE A 63 -0.41 0.27 13.14
CA ILE A 63 0.42 0.21 11.92
C ILE A 63 1.00 1.59 11.60
N PHE A 64 0.20 2.64 11.81
CA PHE A 64 0.60 4.02 11.63
C PHE A 64 0.60 4.73 12.98
N ASN A 65 1.67 5.46 13.28
CA ASN A 65 1.67 6.36 14.42
C ASN A 65 0.91 7.67 14.09
N LYS A 66 0.66 8.51 15.10
CA LYS A 66 -0.09 9.77 14.93
C LYS A 66 0.53 10.73 13.89
N LYS A 67 1.85 10.70 13.72
CA LYS A 67 2.58 11.54 12.74
C LYS A 67 2.54 10.97 11.33
N GLN A 68 2.27 9.67 11.17
CA GLN A 68 2.21 8.95 9.90
C GLN A 68 0.78 8.90 9.31
N ASN A 69 -0.17 9.64 9.87
CA ASN A 69 -1.56 9.60 9.41
C ASN A 69 -1.69 10.05 7.94
N SER A 70 -0.84 10.95 7.47
CA SER A 70 -0.78 11.38 6.06
C SER A 70 -0.40 10.25 5.09
N LEU A 71 0.28 9.20 5.57
CA LEU A 71 0.72 8.06 4.75
C LEU A 71 -0.40 7.06 4.47
N ARG A 72 -1.57 7.25 5.06
CA ARG A 72 -2.69 6.33 4.89
C ARG A 72 -3.34 6.53 3.53
N TRP A 73 -3.61 5.43 2.82
CA TRP A 73 -4.28 5.44 1.51
C TRP A 73 -5.55 6.30 1.49
N SER A 74 -6.40 6.13 2.50
CA SER A 74 -7.64 6.91 2.68
C SER A 74 -7.43 8.43 2.82
N ARG A 75 -6.21 8.90 3.11
CA ARG A 75 -5.87 10.31 3.23
C ARG A 75 -5.31 10.88 1.94
N PHE A 76 -4.24 10.29 1.41
CA PHE A 76 -3.57 10.86 0.25
C PHE A 76 -4.31 10.60 -1.07
N LYS A 77 -5.18 9.58 -1.17
CA LYS A 77 -5.89 9.29 -2.43
C LYS A 77 -6.81 10.43 -2.91
N GLU A 78 -7.16 11.34 -2.01
CA GLU A 78 -8.06 12.48 -2.28
C GLU A 78 -7.29 13.79 -2.51
N THR A 79 -5.96 13.75 -2.45
CA THR A 79 -5.10 14.90 -2.73
C THR A 79 -4.96 15.16 -4.23
N ALA A 80 -4.41 16.32 -4.59
CA ALA A 80 -4.10 16.63 -5.99
C ALA A 80 -3.11 15.60 -6.59
N PRO A 81 -3.20 15.25 -7.89
CA PRO A 81 -2.37 14.20 -8.49
C PRO A 81 -0.87 14.36 -8.23
N GLU A 82 -0.33 15.57 -8.32
CA GLU A 82 1.10 15.85 -8.08
C GLU A 82 1.49 15.65 -6.61
N GLU A 83 0.59 16.01 -5.68
CA GLU A 83 0.78 15.83 -4.25
C GLU A 83 0.69 14.35 -3.86
N MET A 84 -0.28 13.63 -4.44
CA MET A 84 -0.41 12.18 -4.28
C MET A 84 0.85 11.48 -4.76
N PHE A 85 1.33 11.81 -5.96
CA PHE A 85 2.55 11.24 -6.52
C PHE A 85 3.76 11.49 -5.60
N ARG A 86 3.94 12.73 -5.15
CA ARG A 86 5.00 13.09 -4.21
C ARG A 86 4.92 12.30 -2.91
N THR A 87 3.73 12.23 -2.31
CA THR A 87 3.50 11.51 -1.05
C THR A 87 3.84 10.02 -1.20
N VAL A 88 3.39 9.40 -2.29
CA VAL A 88 3.69 7.99 -2.57
C VAL A 88 5.19 7.76 -2.73
N GLN A 89 5.83 8.60 -3.56
CA GLN A 89 7.24 8.46 -3.90
C GLN A 89 8.18 8.73 -2.71
N GLN A 90 7.92 9.82 -1.97
CA GLN A 90 8.84 10.35 -0.97
C GLN A 90 8.60 9.82 0.43
N ASP A 91 7.36 9.45 0.76
CA ASP A 91 7.00 9.10 2.14
C ASP A 91 6.47 7.67 2.28
N VAL A 92 5.55 7.26 1.41
CA VAL A 92 4.93 5.92 1.49
C VAL A 92 5.93 4.82 1.16
N PHE A 93 6.73 4.95 0.10
CA PHE A 93 7.72 3.93 -0.25
C PHE A 93 8.76 3.71 0.87
N PRO A 94 9.42 4.75 1.42
CA PRO A 94 10.33 4.55 2.56
C PRO A 94 9.65 3.91 3.77
N PHE A 95 8.40 4.29 4.06
CA PHE A 95 7.63 3.71 5.16
C PHE A 95 7.40 2.20 4.97
N ILE A 96 6.95 1.79 3.79
CA ILE A 96 6.73 0.38 3.47
C ILE A 96 8.05 -0.40 3.57
N LYS A 97 9.15 0.15 3.03
CA LYS A 97 10.47 -0.49 3.08
C LYS A 97 10.95 -0.69 4.52
N ALA A 98 10.75 0.30 5.39
CA ALA A 98 11.10 0.22 6.80
C ALA A 98 10.26 -0.83 7.55
N LEU A 99 8.98 -1.00 7.21
CA LEU A 99 8.16 -2.09 7.74
C LEU A 99 8.69 -3.47 7.32
N GLY A 100 9.15 -3.59 6.07
CA GLY A 100 9.74 -4.82 5.56
C GLY A 100 11.08 -5.18 6.21
N SER A 101 11.93 -4.19 6.51
CA SER A 101 13.22 -4.44 7.16
C SER A 101 13.08 -4.81 8.64
N ASN A 102 12.07 -4.26 9.33
CA ASN A 102 11.88 -4.45 10.77
C ASN A 102 11.05 -5.70 11.12
N GLY A 103 10.54 -6.42 10.13
CA GLY A 103 9.70 -7.61 10.31
C GLY A 103 10.44 -8.90 10.70
N HIS A 104 11.69 -8.83 11.16
CA HIS A 104 12.44 -10.02 11.60
C HIS A 104 11.92 -10.62 12.92
N ASP A 105 11.25 -9.83 13.76
CA ASP A 105 10.90 -10.23 15.13
C ASP A 105 9.43 -10.64 15.32
N ASP A 106 8.59 -10.57 14.27
CA ASP A 106 7.18 -10.99 14.32
C ASP A 106 6.78 -11.76 13.03
N PRO A 107 6.78 -13.10 13.05
CA PRO A 107 6.48 -13.93 11.89
C PRO A 107 5.02 -13.81 11.40
N GLU A 108 4.09 -13.26 12.20
CA GLU A 108 2.72 -12.96 11.73
C GLU A 108 2.63 -11.64 10.95
N ARG A 109 3.61 -10.74 11.14
CA ARG A 109 3.74 -9.48 10.37
C ARG A 109 4.63 -9.61 9.14
N ALA A 110 5.41 -10.68 9.04
CA ALA A 110 6.17 -11.05 7.86
C ALA A 110 5.23 -11.49 6.72
N SER A 111 4.51 -10.52 6.14
CA SER A 111 3.72 -10.75 4.93
C SER A 111 4.65 -11.26 3.83
N THR A 112 4.20 -12.23 3.01
CA THR A 112 4.89 -12.72 1.81
C THR A 112 5.45 -11.59 0.94
N TYR A 113 4.82 -10.42 0.99
CA TYR A 113 5.26 -9.19 0.34
C TYR A 113 6.59 -8.61 0.85
N THR A 114 6.86 -8.65 2.16
CA THR A 114 8.15 -8.23 2.76
C THR A 114 9.33 -9.00 2.15
N HIS A 115 9.10 -10.29 1.84
CA HIS A 115 10.08 -11.14 1.18
C HIS A 115 10.32 -10.76 -0.28
N HIS A 116 9.30 -10.27 -1.00
CA HIS A 116 9.42 -9.83 -2.39
C HIS A 116 10.02 -8.42 -2.52
N MET A 117 9.80 -7.53 -1.54
CA MET A 117 10.35 -6.17 -1.56
C MET A 117 11.84 -6.06 -1.27
N ARG A 118 12.43 -7.07 -0.63
CA ARG A 118 13.85 -7.07 -0.26
C ARG A 118 14.78 -6.90 -1.48
N ASP A 119 14.35 -7.40 -2.63
CA ASP A 119 15.14 -7.45 -3.87
C ASP A 119 14.63 -6.45 -4.94
N ALA A 120 13.64 -5.62 -4.61
CA ALA A 120 13.09 -4.65 -5.55
C ALA A 120 14.05 -3.47 -5.77
N LEU A 121 14.39 -3.23 -7.05
CA LEU A 121 15.14 -2.06 -7.51
C LEU A 121 14.15 -1.03 -8.06
N PHE A 122 14.18 0.18 -7.50
CA PHE A 122 13.33 1.32 -7.86
C PHE A 122 14.06 2.28 -8.79
#